data_AF-A0A925LSR5-F1
#
_entry.id   AF-A0A925LSR5-F1
#
_cell.length_a   1.000
_cell.length_b   1.000
_cell.length_c   1.000
_cell.angle_alpha   90.00
_cell.angle_beta   90.00
_cell.angle_gamma   90.00
#
_symmetry.space_group_name_H-M   'P 1'
#
loop_
_entity.id
_entity.type
_entity.pdbx_description
1 polymer ?
#
loop_
_entity_poly.entity_id
_entity_poly.type
_entity_poly.pdbx_seq_one_letter_code
_entity_poly.pdbx_strand_id
1 'polypeptide(L)'
;MASQQTVTQAEGEVTKGLKISRTVINFWLDSILMLTFVALSITAVIVQFVFPPGVAAKGWLLWGMNYGQWCSLQFGMLCVLGFGVVVHVMLHWAWVCGVVVRKLLHRKELPDDGIQTVYGVGLLITLLLTAATVIGFAMLSIQMPPQ
;
A
#
# COMPACT_ATOMS: atom_id res chain seq x y z
N MET A 1 -22.95 24.50 -47.58
CA MET A 1 -22.80 23.10 -47.12
C MET A 1 -21.44 22.80 -46.48
N ALA A 2 -20.35 23.54 -46.79
CA ALA A 2 -19.04 23.35 -46.15
C ALA A 2 -18.93 23.91 -44.70
N SER A 3 -19.88 24.72 -44.26
CA SER A 3 -19.87 25.43 -42.97
C SER A 3 -20.46 24.65 -41.79
N GLN A 4 -21.19 23.55 -42.03
CA GLN A 4 -21.71 22.71 -40.93
C GLN A 4 -20.74 21.62 -40.49
N GLN A 5 -19.85 21.13 -41.37
CA GLN A 5 -18.89 20.07 -41.01
C GLN A 5 -17.76 20.55 -40.08
N THR A 6 -17.38 21.83 -40.16
CA THR A 6 -16.35 22.41 -39.29
C THR A 6 -16.82 22.60 -37.85
N VAL A 7 -18.12 22.84 -37.63
CA VAL A 7 -18.68 23.03 -36.28
C VAL A 7 -18.82 21.69 -35.54
N THR A 8 -19.21 20.61 -36.23
CA THR A 8 -19.36 19.29 -35.60
C THR A 8 -18.02 18.63 -35.23
N GLN A 9 -16.93 18.97 -35.92
CA GLN A 9 -15.60 18.44 -35.61
C GLN A 9 -14.95 19.10 -34.39
N ALA A 10 -15.32 20.36 -34.07
CA ALA A 10 -14.74 21.10 -32.95
C ALA A 10 -15.30 20.64 -31.58
N GLU A 11 -16.55 20.17 -31.51
CA GLU A 11 -17.13 19.67 -30.25
C GLU A 11 -16.65 18.26 -29.86
N GLY A 12 -16.07 17.50 -30.81
CA GLY A 12 -15.58 16.14 -30.56
C GLY A 12 -14.22 16.04 -29.87
N GLU A 13 -13.42 17.11 -29.88
CA GLU A 13 -12.04 17.08 -29.35
C GLU A 13 -11.91 17.42 -27.85
N VAL A 14 -12.92 18.03 -27.23
CA VAL A 14 -12.78 18.61 -25.87
C VAL A 14 -12.89 17.56 -24.75
N THR A 15 -13.30 16.32 -25.02
CA THR A 15 -13.46 15.27 -24.00
C THR A 15 -12.63 14.02 -24.26
N LYS A 16 -11.37 14.17 -24.70
CA LYS A 16 -10.36 13.14 -24.43
C LYS A 16 -9.98 13.22 -22.95
N GLY A 17 -10.90 12.80 -22.08
CA GLY A 17 -10.57 12.45 -20.71
C GLY A 17 -9.42 11.46 -20.77
N LEU A 18 -8.27 11.83 -20.20
CA LEU A 18 -7.07 11.01 -20.16
C LEU A 18 -7.44 9.63 -19.64
N LYS A 19 -7.61 8.66 -20.55
CA LYS A 19 -7.69 7.25 -20.21
C LYS A 19 -6.29 6.83 -19.77
N ILE A 20 -5.98 7.08 -18.49
CA ILE A 20 -4.75 6.57 -17.89
C ILE A 20 -4.85 5.05 -17.96
N SER A 21 -3.92 4.44 -18.69
CA SER A 21 -3.86 2.98 -18.79
C SER A 21 -3.63 2.41 -17.39
N ARG A 22 -4.42 1.40 -17.00
CA ARG A 22 -4.28 0.72 -15.71
C ARG A 22 -2.82 0.31 -15.47
N THR A 23 -2.12 -0.15 -16.50
CA THR A 23 -0.70 -0.49 -16.45
C THR A 23 0.19 0.66 -15.95
N VAL A 24 -0.10 1.90 -16.34
CA VAL A 24 0.67 3.08 -15.91
C VAL A 24 0.40 3.39 -14.45
N ILE A 25 -0.85 3.30 -14.00
CA ILE A 25 -1.21 3.49 -12.57
C ILE A 25 -0.48 2.45 -11.72
N ASN A 26 -0.44 1.19 -12.18
CA ASN A 26 0.20 0.09 -11.45
C ASN A 26 1.69 0.30 -11.31
N PHE A 27 2.35 0.71 -12.40
CA PHE A 27 3.77 0.99 -12.41
C PHE A 27 4.12 2.12 -11.44
N TRP A 28 3.34 3.20 -11.43
CA TRP A 28 3.53 4.30 -10.49
C TRP A 28 3.26 3.88 -9.04
N LEU A 29 2.18 3.13 -8.79
CA LEU A 29 1.85 2.63 -7.46
C LEU A 29 3.01 1.78 -6.90
N ASP A 30 3.52 0.84 -7.70
CA ASP A 30 4.63 -0.03 -7.33
C ASP A 30 5.94 0.75 -7.11
N SER A 31 6.22 1.73 -7.97
CA SER A 31 7.38 2.63 -7.81
C SER A 31 7.29 3.45 -6.52
N ILE A 32 6.10 3.97 -6.18
CA ILE A 32 5.86 4.72 -4.93
C ILE A 32 5.99 3.79 -3.72
N LEU A 33 5.49 2.57 -3.81
CA LEU A 33 5.65 1.55 -2.77
C LEU A 33 7.11 1.24 -2.51
N MET A 34 7.90 1.01 -3.57
CA MET A 34 9.33 0.76 -3.47
C MET A 34 10.05 1.95 -2.83
N LEU A 35 9.74 3.18 -3.26
CA LEU A 35 10.35 4.38 -2.70
C LEU A 35 9.99 4.57 -1.23
N THR A 36 8.72 4.36 -0.87
CA THR A 36 8.23 4.45 0.51
C THR A 36 8.91 3.41 1.39
N PHE A 37 9.10 2.19 0.88
CA PHE A 37 9.80 1.13 1.60
C PHE A 37 11.26 1.48 1.88
N VAL A 38 11.97 2.05 0.89
CA VAL A 38 13.35 2.51 1.06
C VAL A 38 13.41 3.65 2.09
N ALA A 39 12.52 4.63 1.99
CA ALA A 39 12.44 5.75 2.94
C ALA A 39 12.14 5.27 4.37
N LEU A 40 11.21 4.33 4.53
CA LEU A 40 10.89 3.70 5.81
C LEU A 40 12.11 2.96 6.37
N SER A 41 12.84 2.22 5.53
CA SER A 41 14.03 1.46 5.94
C SER A 41 15.14 2.39 6.43
N ILE A 42 15.39 3.50 5.71
CA ILE A 42 16.34 4.53 6.13
C ILE A 42 15.90 5.14 7.46
N THR A 43 14.62 5.47 7.59
CA THR A 43 14.06 6.04 8.84
C THR A 43 14.22 5.07 10.01
N ALA A 44 13.95 3.78 9.81
CA ALA A 44 14.12 2.74 10.83
C ALA A 44 15.59 2.61 11.25
N VAL A 45 16.54 2.64 10.30
CA VAL A 45 17.98 2.63 10.59
C VAL A 45 18.39 3.87 11.37
N ILE A 46 17.89 5.05 11.01
CA ILE A 46 18.16 6.30 11.75
C ILE A 46 17.66 6.19 13.19
N VAL A 47 16.41 5.78 13.38
CA VAL A 47 15.82 5.64 14.71
C VAL A 47 16.56 4.59 15.55
N GLN A 48 17.01 3.50 14.95
CA GLN A 48 17.64 2.38 15.65
C GLN A 48 19.13 2.61 15.97
N PHE A 49 19.87 3.27 15.07
CA PHE A 49 21.34 3.37 15.18
C PHE A 49 21.85 4.80 15.43
N VAL A 50 21.12 5.84 15.01
CA VAL A 50 21.57 7.24 15.18
C VAL A 50 21.08 7.80 16.51
N PHE A 51 19.88 7.42 16.96
CA PHE A 51 19.40 7.80 18.27
C PHE A 51 19.84 6.80 19.35
N PRO A 52 20.25 7.26 20.54
CA PRO A 52 20.54 6.36 21.65
C PRO A 52 19.26 5.63 22.11
N PRO A 53 19.35 4.34 22.49
CA PRO A 53 18.17 3.56 22.85
C PRO A 53 17.54 4.05 24.16
N GLY A 54 16.22 4.21 24.17
CA GLY A 54 15.40 4.43 25.37
C GLY A 54 15.41 5.86 25.92
N VAL A 55 15.24 6.00 27.24
CA VAL A 55 15.08 7.28 27.95
C VAL A 55 16.30 8.21 27.85
N ALA A 56 17.44 7.70 27.37
CA ALA A 56 18.66 8.46 27.13
C ALA A 56 18.57 9.40 25.91
N ALA A 57 17.59 9.22 25.01
CA ALA A 57 17.33 10.12 23.89
C ALA A 57 16.59 11.42 24.27
N LYS A 58 16.21 11.60 25.54
CA LYS A 58 15.56 12.83 26.02
C LYS A 58 16.50 14.02 25.78
N GLY A 59 16.12 14.91 24.86
CA GLY A 59 16.87 16.12 24.52
C GLY A 59 17.74 16.02 23.27
N TRP A 60 17.88 14.84 22.66
CA TRP A 60 18.59 14.69 21.40
C TRP A 60 17.70 15.13 20.23
N LEU A 61 18.22 16.06 19.44
CA LEU A 61 17.58 16.60 18.25
C LEU A 61 18.41 16.18 17.04
N LEU A 62 17.81 15.42 16.12
CA LEU A 62 18.39 15.14 14.82
C LEU A 62 17.65 15.98 13.79
N TRP A 63 18.38 16.91 13.15
CA TRP A 63 17.82 17.89 12.21
C TRP A 63 16.63 18.68 12.78
N GLY A 64 16.71 19.04 14.07
CA GLY A 64 15.64 19.78 14.75
C GLY A 64 14.41 18.96 15.13
N MET A 65 14.39 17.65 14.83
CA MET A 65 13.33 16.73 15.24
C MET A 65 13.78 15.84 16.39
N ASN A 66 12.89 15.63 17.37
CA ASN A 66 13.14 14.73 18.50
C ASN A 66 12.90 13.26 18.12
N TYR A 67 13.39 12.33 18.95
CA TYR A 67 13.20 10.89 18.76
C TYR A 67 11.72 10.50 18.55
N GLY A 68 10.80 11.07 19.33
CA GLY A 68 9.36 10.78 19.21
C GLY A 68 8.73 11.23 17.88
N GLN A 69 9.22 12.34 17.30
CA GLN A 69 8.80 12.80 15.97
C GLN A 69 9.31 11.87 14.88
N TRP A 70 10.56 11.41 14.98
CA TRP A 70 11.11 10.40 14.06
C TRP A 70 10.37 9.05 14.17
N CYS A 71 10.02 8.60 15.38
CA CYS A 71 9.18 7.42 15.57
C CYS A 71 7.76 7.62 14.98
N SER A 72 7.15 8.79 15.17
CA SER A 72 5.84 9.12 14.58
C SER A 72 5.92 9.13 13.05
N LEU A 73 6.99 9.66 12.47
CA LEU A 73 7.23 9.64 11.03
C LEU A 73 7.40 8.21 10.51
N GLN A 74 8.20 7.38 11.20
CA GLN A 74 8.38 5.97 10.87
C GLN A 74 7.04 5.23 10.89
N PHE A 75 6.22 5.46 11.92
CA PHE A 75 4.89 4.87 12.01
C PHE A 75 3.96 5.36 10.88
N GLY A 76 3.97 6.66 10.57
CA GLY A 76 3.21 7.21 9.46
C GLY A 76 3.61 6.58 8.11
N MET A 77 4.90 6.43 7.84
CA MET A 77 5.40 5.74 6.65
C MET A 77 5.00 4.26 6.64
N LEU A 78 5.00 3.58 7.79
CA LEU A 78 4.52 2.21 7.92
C LEU A 78 3.03 2.11 7.57
N CYS A 79 2.19 3.04 8.03
CA CYS A 79 0.77 3.09 7.69
C CYS A 79 0.54 3.31 6.19
N VAL A 80 1.26 4.27 5.58
CA VAL A 80 1.18 4.54 4.13
C VAL A 80 1.62 3.33 3.33
N LEU A 81 2.75 2.71 3.71
CA LEU A 81 3.24 1.51 3.05
C LEU A 81 2.24 0.35 3.18
N GLY A 82 1.71 0.11 4.39
CA GLY A 82 0.70 -0.91 4.63
C GLY A 82 -0.56 -0.71 3.79
N PHE A 83 -1.09 0.51 3.75
CA PHE A 83 -2.23 0.85 2.89
C PHE A 83 -1.91 0.65 1.40
N GLY A 84 -0.74 1.11 0.95
CA GLY A 84 -0.28 0.94 -0.43
C GLY A 84 -0.17 -0.53 -0.82
N VAL A 85 0.34 -1.39 0.07
CA VAL A 85 0.43 -2.84 -0.17
C VAL A 85 -0.95 -3.45 -0.34
N VAL A 86 -1.93 -3.05 0.47
CA VAL A 86 -3.32 -3.50 0.32
C VAL A 86 -3.87 -3.12 -1.06
N VAL A 87 -3.70 -1.86 -1.47
CA VAL A 87 -4.13 -1.39 -2.80
C VAL A 87 -3.40 -2.15 -3.93
N HIS A 88 -2.10 -2.36 -3.80
CA HIS A 88 -1.30 -3.12 -4.77
C HIS A 88 -1.81 -4.56 -4.91
N VAL A 89 -2.07 -5.24 -3.79
CA VAL A 89 -2.62 -6.60 -3.79
C VAL A 89 -3.99 -6.64 -4.45
N MET A 90 -4.89 -5.71 -4.13
CA MET A 90 -6.22 -5.63 -4.77
C MET A 90 -6.11 -5.46 -6.28
N LEU A 91 -5.15 -4.67 -6.74
CA LEU A 91 -4.96 -4.40 -8.14
C LEU A 91 -4.32 -5.59 -8.88
N HIS A 92 -3.34 -6.24 -8.25
CA HIS A 92 -2.68 -7.42 -8.80
C HIS A 92 -3.54 -8.69 -8.70
N TRP A 93 -4.61 -8.65 -7.90
CA TRP A 93 -5.49 -9.78 -7.61
C TRP A 93 -6.02 -10.49 -8.87
N ALA A 94 -6.37 -9.73 -9.91
CA ALA A 94 -6.80 -10.30 -11.19
C ALA A 94 -5.70 -11.14 -11.88
N TRP A 95 -4.46 -10.68 -11.80
CA TRP A 95 -3.32 -11.45 -12.27
C TRP A 95 -3.10 -12.69 -11.40
N VAL A 96 -3.21 -12.58 -10.07
CA VAL A 96 -3.07 -13.71 -9.14
C VAL A 96 -4.08 -14.80 -9.45
N CYS A 97 -5.35 -14.47 -9.63
CA CYS A 97 -6.37 -15.45 -10.02
C CYS A 97 -6.04 -16.10 -11.37
N GLY A 98 -5.61 -15.32 -12.36
CA GLY A 98 -5.15 -15.84 -13.65
C GLY A 98 -3.98 -16.82 -13.53
N VAL A 99 -3.01 -16.53 -12.65
CA VAL A 99 -1.86 -17.40 -12.38
C VAL A 99 -2.26 -18.65 -11.61
N VAL A 100 -3.07 -18.53 -10.55
CA VAL A 100 -3.52 -19.66 -9.73
C VAL A 100 -4.35 -20.64 -10.56
N VAL A 101 -5.31 -20.15 -11.36
CA VAL A 101 -6.14 -21.03 -12.21
C VAL A 101 -5.30 -21.73 -13.27
N ARG A 102 -4.38 -21.02 -13.92
CA ARG A 102 -3.54 -21.58 -15.00
C ARG A 102 -2.43 -22.51 -14.51
N LYS A 103 -1.70 -22.14 -13.45
CA LYS A 103 -0.57 -22.94 -12.93
C LYS A 103 -0.98 -23.98 -11.90
N LEU A 104 -1.94 -23.67 -11.02
CA LEU A 104 -2.28 -24.53 -9.89
C LEU A 104 -3.42 -25.49 -10.24
N LEU A 105 -4.46 -25.00 -10.91
CA LEU A 105 -5.66 -25.81 -11.22
C LEU A 105 -5.66 -26.42 -12.63
N HIS A 106 -4.74 -26.04 -13.53
CA HIS A 106 -4.70 -26.47 -14.94
C HIS A 106 -6.06 -26.39 -15.67
N ARG A 107 -6.99 -25.53 -15.22
CA ARG A 107 -8.32 -25.38 -15.82
C ARG A 107 -8.32 -24.24 -16.83
N LYS A 108 -9.02 -24.44 -17.96
CA LYS A 108 -9.15 -23.48 -19.07
C LYS A 108 -10.20 -22.39 -18.83
N GLU A 109 -11.09 -22.56 -17.86
CA GLU A 109 -12.24 -21.67 -17.65
C GLU A 109 -11.93 -20.68 -16.53
N LEU A 110 -12.02 -19.39 -16.86
CA LEU A 110 -11.79 -18.30 -15.94
C LEU A 110 -13.00 -18.17 -14.99
N PRO A 111 -12.81 -18.25 -13.67
CA PRO A 111 -13.89 -17.97 -12.71
C PRO A 111 -14.44 -16.55 -12.87
N ASP A 112 -15.74 -16.42 -12.64
CA ASP A 112 -16.52 -15.18 -12.76
C ASP A 112 -15.96 -14.01 -11.91
N ASP A 113 -16.08 -12.77 -12.40
CA ASP A 113 -15.50 -11.54 -11.82
C ASP A 113 -15.99 -11.30 -10.36
N GLY A 114 -17.19 -11.76 -10.05
CA GLY A 114 -17.78 -11.70 -8.70
C GLY A 114 -17.07 -12.58 -7.68
N ILE A 115 -16.72 -13.82 -8.05
CA ILE A 115 -16.00 -14.77 -7.18
C ILE A 115 -14.58 -14.26 -6.92
N GLN A 116 -13.95 -13.68 -7.94
CA GLN A 116 -12.64 -13.06 -7.81
C GLN A 116 -12.67 -11.95 -6.75
N THR A 117 -13.67 -11.07 -6.76
CA THR A 117 -13.77 -9.97 -5.79
C THR A 117 -13.98 -10.49 -4.35
N VAL A 118 -14.78 -11.54 -4.17
CA VAL A 118 -15.04 -12.16 -2.85
C VAL A 118 -13.76 -12.74 -2.24
N TYR A 119 -12.93 -13.44 -3.02
CA TYR A 119 -11.66 -13.95 -2.50
C TYR A 119 -10.68 -12.83 -2.15
N GLY A 120 -10.65 -11.75 -2.95
CA GLY A 120 -9.81 -10.59 -2.65
C GLY A 120 -10.20 -9.92 -1.34
N VAL A 121 -11.50 -9.67 -1.14
CA VAL A 121 -12.04 -9.13 0.12
C VAL A 121 -11.81 -10.10 1.28
N GLY A 122 -12.04 -11.40 1.06
CA GLY A 122 -11.81 -12.44 2.06
C GLY A 122 -10.37 -12.46 2.55
N LEU A 123 -9.39 -12.43 1.64
CA LEU A 123 -7.97 -12.38 1.99
C LEU A 123 -7.64 -11.12 2.79
N LEU A 124 -8.20 -9.96 2.40
CA LEU A 124 -7.98 -8.69 3.06
C LEU A 124 -8.53 -8.70 4.50
N ILE A 125 -9.73 -9.26 4.69
CA ILE A 125 -10.33 -9.47 6.02
C ILE A 125 -9.46 -10.43 6.84
N THR A 126 -9.03 -11.56 6.29
CA THR A 126 -8.17 -12.52 7.00
C THR A 126 -6.85 -11.89 7.43
N LEU A 127 -6.22 -11.09 6.57
CA LEU A 127 -4.95 -10.43 6.86
C LEU A 127 -5.12 -9.38 7.97
N LEU A 128 -6.17 -8.56 7.91
CA LEU A 128 -6.50 -7.57 8.94
C LEU A 128 -6.82 -8.23 10.29
N LEU A 129 -7.61 -9.31 10.28
CA LEU A 129 -7.93 -10.06 11.48
C LEU A 129 -6.67 -10.69 12.10
N THR A 130 -5.80 -11.28 11.27
CA THR A 130 -4.53 -11.87 11.74
C THR A 130 -3.66 -10.80 12.41
N ALA A 131 -3.50 -9.63 11.78
CA ALA A 131 -2.75 -8.52 12.36
C ALA A 131 -3.38 -8.04 13.69
N ALA A 132 -4.70 -7.88 13.74
CA ALA A 132 -5.42 -7.49 14.96
C ALA A 132 -5.26 -8.53 16.08
N THR A 133 -5.33 -9.83 15.78
CA THR A 133 -5.11 -10.90 16.76
C THR A 133 -3.68 -10.87 17.30
N VAL A 134 -2.67 -10.70 16.44
CA VAL A 134 -1.27 -10.61 16.87
C VAL A 134 -1.04 -9.40 17.78
N ILE A 135 -1.58 -8.23 17.42
CA ILE A 135 -1.48 -7.02 18.24
C ILE A 135 -2.21 -7.21 19.57
N GLY A 136 -3.44 -7.75 19.56
CA GLY A 136 -4.20 -8.03 20.77
C GLY A 136 -3.47 -9.01 21.70
N PHE A 137 -2.89 -10.07 21.15
CA PHE A 137 -2.07 -11.01 21.91
C PHE A 137 -0.83 -10.34 22.50
N ALA A 138 -0.14 -9.50 21.72
CA ALA A 138 1.00 -8.73 22.20
C ALA A 138 0.61 -7.82 23.37
N MET A 139 -0.51 -7.11 23.28
CA MET A 139 -1.01 -6.25 24.36
C MET A 139 -1.33 -7.03 25.64
N LEU A 140 -1.93 -8.22 25.51
CA LEU A 140 -2.22 -9.08 26.67
C LEU A 140 -0.96 -9.67 27.31
N SER A 141 0.14 -9.77 26.55
CA SER A 141 1.41 -10.31 27.03
C SER A 141 2.33 -9.29 27.73
N ILE A 142 1.92 -8.01 27.82
CA ILE A 142 2.69 -6.98 28.52
C ILE A 142 2.71 -7.29 30.02
N GLN A 143 3.86 -7.73 30.52
CA GLN A 143 4.11 -7.85 31.96
C GLN A 143 4.63 -6.52 32.48
N MET A 144 4.01 -6.01 33.55
CA MET A 144 4.53 -4.86 34.28
C MET A 144 5.87 -5.26 34.93
N PRO A 145 6.88 -4.37 34.93
CA PRO A 145 8.15 -4.67 35.58
C PRO A 145 7.89 -5.02 37.06
N PRO A 146 8.54 -6.08 37.60
CA PRO A 146 8.44 -6.40 39.01
C PRO A 146 8.91 -5.18 39.81
N GLN A 147 8.08 -4.75 40.76
CA GLN A 147 8.31 -3.58 41.60
C GLN A 147 9.36 -3.87 42.67
#